data_AF-A0A4Y6USN0-F1
#
_entry.id   AF-A0A4Y6USN0-F1
#
_cell.length_a   1.000
_cell.length_b   1.000
_cell.length_c   1.000
_cell.angle_alpha   90.00
_cell.angle_beta   90.00
_cell.angle_gamma   90.00
#
_symmetry.space_group_name_H-M   'P 1'
#
loop_
_entity.id
_entity.type
_entity.pdbx_description
1 polymer ?
#
loop_
_entity_poly.entity_id
_entity_poly.type
_entity_poly.pdbx_seq_one_letter_code
_entity_poly.pdbx_strand_id
1 'polypeptide(L)'
;MSEHEHNHNHAHGDHAGHDHSEDEEIVVAFSDEDGNEKEMVLVQTFDVGEDVYALLLERNNPEADGFILRLEEEDGETVLVNIEEEEEWAKVEAAYNELVAAQGEE
;
A
#
# COMPACT_ATOMS: atom_id res chain seq x y z
N MET A 1 -25.85 -51.46 -1.97
CA MET A 1 -24.51 -51.00 -1.56
C MET A 1 -24.16 -49.90 -2.53
N SER A 2 -24.29 -48.65 -2.10
CA SER A 2 -24.26 -47.48 -2.99
C SER A 2 -22.84 -46.93 -3.05
N GLU A 3 -22.31 -46.87 -4.26
CA GLU A 3 -21.04 -46.26 -4.62
C GLU A 3 -21.21 -44.73 -4.59
N HIS A 4 -20.44 -44.02 -3.78
CA HIS A 4 -20.21 -42.59 -3.96
C HIS A 4 -18.75 -42.30 -3.55
N GLU A 5 -17.86 -42.39 -4.53
CA GLU A 5 -16.49 -41.89 -4.41
C GLU A 5 -16.55 -40.36 -4.43
N HIS A 6 -16.52 -39.74 -3.26
CA HIS A 6 -16.31 -38.30 -3.15
C HIS A 6 -14.84 -37.99 -3.40
N ASN A 7 -14.50 -37.70 -4.65
CA ASN A 7 -13.25 -37.02 -5.01
C ASN A 7 -13.32 -35.56 -4.53
N HIS A 8 -13.06 -35.34 -3.24
CA HIS A 8 -12.76 -34.01 -2.72
C HIS A 8 -11.31 -33.68 -3.08
N ASN A 9 -11.14 -33.06 -4.25
CA ASN A 9 -9.94 -32.28 -4.57
C ASN A 9 -9.89 -31.08 -3.62
N HIS A 10 -9.34 -31.29 -2.43
CA HIS A 10 -9.04 -30.22 -1.49
C HIS A 10 -7.72 -29.59 -1.91
N ALA A 11 -7.79 -28.61 -2.82
CA ALA A 11 -6.71 -27.66 -3.00
C ALA A 11 -6.69 -26.76 -1.76
N HIS A 12 -5.80 -27.09 -0.81
CA HIS A 12 -5.21 -26.11 0.12
C HIS A 12 -4.73 -24.91 -0.75
N GLY A 13 -5.01 -23.66 -0.43
CA GLY A 13 -5.01 -23.04 0.88
C GLY A 13 -3.96 -21.95 0.80
N ASP A 14 -4.38 -20.72 0.52
CA ASP A 14 -3.55 -19.53 0.70
C ASP A 14 -4.48 -18.38 1.11
N HIS A 15 -4.84 -18.42 2.38
CA HIS A 15 -5.49 -17.33 3.08
C HIS A 15 -4.36 -16.59 3.80
N ALA A 16 -4.09 -15.37 3.33
CA ALA A 16 -3.45 -14.29 4.08
C ALA A 16 -2.27 -14.72 4.98
N GLY A 17 -1.13 -15.06 4.35
CA GLY A 17 0.16 -15.10 5.01
C GLY A 17 0.85 -13.74 4.93
N HIS A 18 0.32 -12.72 5.62
CA HIS A 18 1.03 -11.46 5.86
C HIS A 18 2.13 -11.75 6.92
N ASP A 19 3.23 -12.38 6.49
CA ASP A 19 4.42 -12.60 7.32
C ASP A 19 5.11 -11.24 7.48
N HIS A 20 5.00 -10.68 8.68
CA HIS A 20 5.55 -9.37 9.04
C HIS A 20 6.98 -9.62 9.57
N SER A 21 7.96 -9.83 8.68
CA SER A 21 9.36 -10.02 9.07
C SER A 21 10.18 -8.75 8.78
N GLU A 22 10.49 -8.05 9.88
CA GLU A 22 11.58 -7.08 10.10
C GLU A 22 12.42 -6.66 8.85
N ASP A 23 12.26 -5.40 8.39
CA ASP A 23 12.92 -4.75 7.22
C ASP A 23 12.32 -5.03 5.82
N GLU A 24 11.04 -5.41 5.72
CA GLU A 24 10.36 -5.61 4.43
C GLU A 24 9.88 -4.30 3.78
N GLU A 25 10.43 -4.00 2.60
CA GLU A 25 9.84 -3.09 1.61
C GLU A 25 8.42 -3.59 1.27
N ILE A 26 7.38 -2.86 1.70
CA ILE A 26 5.99 -3.28 1.46
C ILE A 26 5.67 -3.03 -0.02
N VAL A 27 5.72 -4.08 -0.83
CA VAL A 27 5.33 -4.04 -2.25
C VAL A 27 3.83 -4.28 -2.36
N VAL A 28 3.10 -3.28 -2.85
CA VAL A 28 1.67 -3.32 -3.14
C VAL A 28 1.46 -3.43 -4.64
N ALA A 29 0.86 -4.54 -5.10
CA ALA A 29 0.46 -4.68 -6.50
C ALA A 29 -0.88 -3.95 -6.73
N PHE A 30 -0.84 -2.86 -7.51
CA PHE A 30 -2.01 -2.12 -7.95
C PHE A 30 -2.43 -2.57 -9.34
N SER A 31 -3.66 -3.03 -9.48
CA SER A 31 -4.25 -3.32 -10.79
C SER A 31 -5.03 -2.09 -11.26
N ASP A 32 -4.54 -1.42 -12.29
CA ASP A 32 -5.21 -0.26 -12.87
C ASP A 32 -6.48 -0.68 -13.65
N GLU A 33 -7.36 0.27 -14.01
CA GLU A 33 -8.64 0.00 -14.71
C GLU A 33 -8.44 -0.64 -16.10
N ASP A 34 -7.26 -0.49 -16.68
CA ASP A 34 -6.85 -1.09 -17.94
C ASP A 34 -6.33 -2.55 -17.77
N GLY A 35 -6.26 -3.05 -16.53
CA GLY A 35 -5.76 -4.40 -16.20
C GLY A 35 -4.24 -4.53 -16.17
N ASN A 36 -3.53 -3.39 -16.11
CA ASN A 36 -2.08 -3.39 -15.94
C ASN A 36 -1.72 -3.52 -14.45
N GLU A 37 -0.96 -4.56 -14.12
CA GLU A 37 -0.38 -4.77 -12.79
C GLU A 37 0.81 -3.82 -12.64
N LYS A 38 0.68 -2.83 -11.75
CA LYS A 38 1.76 -1.94 -11.33
C LYS A 38 2.22 -2.34 -9.93
N GLU A 39 3.50 -2.70 -9.81
CA GLU A 39 4.14 -2.90 -8.51
C GLU A 39 4.51 -1.53 -7.93
N MET A 40 3.79 -1.11 -6.91
CA MET A 40 4.13 0.04 -6.11
C MET A 40 4.82 -0.42 -4.82
N VAL A 41 5.74 0.38 -4.33
CA VAL A 41 6.51 0.12 -3.12
C VAL A 41 6.22 1.23 -2.14
N LEU A 42 5.80 0.87 -0.93
CA LEU A 42 5.75 1.80 0.19
C LEU A 42 7.18 2.16 0.57
N VAL A 43 7.54 3.41 0.33
CA VAL A 43 8.86 3.95 0.67
C VAL A 43 8.87 4.44 2.10
N GLN A 44 7.80 5.15 2.51
CA GLN A 44 7.72 5.75 3.82
C GLN A 44 6.27 6.00 4.22
N THR A 45 5.97 5.89 5.52
CA THR A 45 4.75 6.41 6.14
C THR A 45 5.06 7.61 7.02
N PHE A 46 4.14 8.56 7.11
CA PHE A 46 4.25 9.73 7.97
C PHE A 46 2.87 10.16 8.48
N ASP A 47 2.83 10.64 9.71
CA ASP A 47 1.64 11.19 10.35
C ASP A 47 1.45 12.67 9.99
N VAL A 48 0.23 13.03 9.60
CA VAL A 48 -0.17 14.44 9.36
C VAL A 48 -1.44 14.71 10.14
N GLY A 49 -1.27 15.27 11.34
CA GLY A 49 -2.40 15.55 12.23
C GLY A 49 -2.85 14.29 12.98
N GLU A 50 -4.06 13.82 12.69
CA GLU A 50 -4.61 12.56 13.26
C GLU A 50 -4.59 11.40 12.24
N ASP A 51 -4.29 11.69 10.98
CA ASP A 51 -4.31 10.73 9.88
C ASP A 51 -2.88 10.28 9.53
N VAL A 52 -2.75 9.04 9.06
CA VAL A 52 -1.47 8.45 8.64
C VAL A 52 -1.44 8.36 7.12
N TYR A 53 -0.32 8.74 6.51
CA TYR A 53 -0.14 8.74 5.06
C TYR A 53 1.02 7.86 4.65
N ALA A 54 0.90 7.22 3.49
CA ALA A 54 1.92 6.38 2.87
C ALA A 54 2.36 6.97 1.53
N LEU A 55 3.67 7.09 1.34
CA LEU A 55 4.29 7.38 0.05
C LEU A 55 4.61 6.07 -0.67
N LEU A 56 4.01 5.90 -1.84
CA LEU A 56 4.26 4.78 -2.73
C LEU A 56 4.99 5.25 -3.99
N LEU A 57 6.05 4.53 -4.38
CA LEU A 57 6.76 4.73 -5.64
C LEU A 57 6.63 3.50 -6.52
N GLU A 58 6.61 3.68 -7.84
CA GLU A 58 6.65 2.53 -8.75
C GLU A 58 8.01 1.83 -8.63
N ARG A 59 8.00 0.54 -8.28
CA ARG A 59 9.20 -0.28 -8.12
C ARG A 59 10.07 -0.28 -9.37
N ASN A 60 9.42 -0.36 -10.53
CA ASN A 60 10.09 -0.43 -11.82
C ASN A 60 10.46 0.96 -12.39
N ASN A 61 9.99 2.06 -11.78
CA ASN A 61 10.25 3.42 -12.22
C ASN A 61 10.45 4.34 -10.99
N PRO A 62 11.65 4.38 -10.39
CA PRO A 62 11.92 5.23 -9.23
C PRO A 62 11.90 6.73 -9.56
N GLU A 63 11.93 7.10 -10.84
CA GLU A 63 11.77 8.49 -11.32
C GLU A 63 10.30 8.86 -11.61
N ALA A 64 9.36 7.93 -11.42
CA ALA A 64 7.94 8.21 -11.57
C ALA A 64 7.43 9.09 -10.42
N ASP A 65 6.38 9.87 -10.69
CA ASP A 65 5.66 10.60 -9.65
C ASP A 65 5.15 9.64 -8.58
N GLY A 66 5.54 9.89 -7.34
CA GLY A 66 5.09 9.13 -6.19
C GLY A 66 3.62 9.40 -5.87
N PHE A 67 2.93 8.36 -5.41
CA PHE A 67 1.55 8.45 -4.97
C PHE A 67 1.51 8.50 -3.46
N ILE A 68 0.89 9.55 -2.91
CA ILE A 68 0.61 9.63 -1.48
C ILE A 68 -0.84 9.25 -1.24
N LEU A 69 -1.05 8.23 -0.42
CA LEU A 69 -2.37 7.71 -0.04
C LEU A 69 -2.53 7.77 1.47
N ARG A 70 -3.76 7.95 1.94
CA ARG A 70 -4.10 7.89 3.36
C ARG A 70 -4.25 6.42 3.78
N LEU A 71 -3.67 6.05 4.90
CA LEU A 71 -3.87 4.76 5.55
C LEU A 71 -5.06 4.88 6.50
N GLU A 72 -6.11 4.11 6.24
CA GLU A 72 -7.26 3.99 7.13
C GLU A 72 -7.36 2.55 7.66
N GLU A 73 -7.73 2.40 8.93
CA GLU A 73 -8.06 1.09 9.50
C GLU A 73 -9.56 0.84 9.34
N GLU A 74 -9.93 -0.01 8.38
CA GLU A 74 -11.30 -0.45 8.14
C GLU A 74 -11.42 -1.96 8.46
N ASP A 75 -12.34 -2.32 9.36
CA ASP A 75 -12.59 -3.71 9.82
C ASP A 75 -11.35 -4.46 10.37
N GLY A 76 -10.35 -3.73 10.87
CA GLY A 76 -9.10 -4.32 11.35
C GLY A 76 -8.10 -4.65 10.23
N GLU A 77 -8.40 -4.20 9.02
CA GLU A 77 -7.51 -4.22 7.86
C GLU A 77 -7.09 -2.79 7.53
N THR A 78 -5.83 -2.60 7.15
CA THR A 78 -5.33 -1.31 6.72
C THR A 78 -5.61 -1.13 5.22
N VAL A 79 -6.42 -0.14 4.87
CA VAL A 79 -6.78 0.21 3.50
C VAL A 79 -6.11 1.53 3.10
N LEU A 80 -5.72 1.62 1.83
CA LEU A 80 -5.13 2.82 1.25
C LEU A 80 -6.22 3.58 0.51
N VAL A 81 -6.46 4.83 0.91
CA VAL A 81 -7.51 5.70 0.38
C VAL A 81 -6.88 6.92 -0.29
N ASN A 82 -7.39 7.28 -1.47
CA ASN A 82 -6.95 8.47 -2.18
C ASN A 82 -7.38 9.74 -1.45
N ILE A 83 -6.52 10.75 -1.46
CA ILE A 83 -6.82 12.08 -0.93
C ILE A 83 -7.62 12.84 -2.00
N GLU A 84 -8.93 13.01 -1.78
CA GLU A 84 -9.80 13.75 -2.71
C GLU A 84 -9.81 15.26 -2.44
N GLU A 85 -9.49 15.67 -1.20
CA GLU A 85 -9.57 17.06 -0.75
C GLU A 85 -8.25 17.82 -0.99
N GLU A 86 -8.30 18.93 -1.73
CA GLU A 86 -7.13 19.75 -2.07
C GLU A 86 -6.43 20.35 -0.84
N GLU A 87 -7.19 20.72 0.20
CA GLU A 87 -6.63 21.27 1.43
C GLU A 87 -5.83 20.20 2.19
N GLU A 88 -6.31 18.96 2.18
CA GLU A 88 -5.64 17.83 2.80
C GLU A 88 -4.36 17.50 2.03
N TRP A 89 -4.44 17.44 0.70
CA TRP A 89 -3.27 17.25 -0.15
C TRP A 89 -2.18 18.28 0.14
N ALA A 90 -2.53 19.57 0.24
CA ALA A 90 -1.57 20.62 0.53
C ALA A 90 -0.86 20.44 1.89
N LYS A 91 -1.56 19.93 2.91
CA LYS A 91 -0.96 19.66 4.23
C LYS A 91 0.01 18.49 4.16
N VAL A 92 -0.38 17.43 3.48
CA VAL A 92 0.42 16.21 3.29
C VAL A 92 1.66 16.51 2.47
N GLU A 93 1.50 17.26 1.37
CA GLU A 93 2.60 17.72 0.53
C GLU A 93 3.56 18.64 1.30
N ALA A 94 3.05 19.54 2.14
CA ALA A 94 3.88 20.39 2.99
C ALA A 94 4.69 19.56 4.00
N ALA A 95 4.05 18.58 4.66
CA ALA A 95 4.73 17.68 5.59
C ALA A 95 5.82 16.86 4.88
N TYR A 96 5.52 16.30 3.71
CA TYR A 96 6.49 15.57 2.90
C TYR A 96 7.68 16.46 2.48
N ASN A 97 7.41 17.67 1.98
CA ASN A 97 8.47 18.60 1.62
C ASN A 97 9.36 18.98 2.82
N GLU A 98 8.78 19.15 4.00
CA GLU A 98 9.54 19.42 5.24
C GLU A 98 10.42 18.22 5.62
N LEU A 99 9.90 16.99 5.51
CA LEU A 99 10.66 15.76 5.76
C LEU A 99 11.83 15.60 4.78
N VAL A 100 11.59 15.81 3.49
CA VAL A 100 12.62 15.71 2.45
C VAL A 100 13.66 16.81 2.61
N ALA A 101 13.23 18.05 2.89
CA ALA A 101 14.14 19.15 3.16
C ALA A 101 15.02 18.88 4.39
N ALA A 102 14.45 18.30 5.45
CA ALA A 102 15.20 17.92 6.64
C ALA A 102 16.22 16.79 6.39
N GLN A 103 15.94 15.89 5.45
CA GLN A 103 16.86 14.81 5.05
C GLN A 103 17.90 15.26 4.01
N GLY A 104 17.62 16.32 3.23
CA GLY A 104 18.49 16.82 2.17
C GLY A 104 19.55 17.84 2.60
N GLU A 105 19.57 18.26 3.86
CA GLU A 105 20.60 19.15 4.41
C GLU A 105 21.80 18.33 4.93
N GLU A 106 22.54 17.67 4.02
CA GLU A 106 23.85 17.03 4.31
C GLU A 106 24.98 17.58 3.42
#